data_AF-A0A2P2BPC8-F1
#
_entry.id   AF-A0A2P2BPC8-F1
#
_cell.length_a   1.000
_cell.length_b   1.000
_cell.length_c   1.000
_cell.angle_alpha   90.00
_cell.angle_beta   90.00
_cell.angle_gamma   90.00
#
_symmetry.space_group_name_H-M   'P 1'
#
loop_
_entity.id
_entity.type
_entity.pdbx_description
1 polymer ?
#
loop_
_entity_poly.entity_id
_entity_poly.type
_entity_poly.pdbx_seq_one_letter_code
_entity_poly.pdbx_strand_id
1 'polypeptide(L)'
;MDKSVEKLKEILPKKCCSYCTHLSLDGPDENYKYNIKCILLDSLPNLYNDCDYFECEYSNLTSFDLDNLYSEYLEACLKVKYKEYLNSIHWQIFKDYALRENDYTCSICGQEHNLDVYHINKNLGRETLEDVAVLCDNCLE
;
A
#
# COMPACT_ATOMS: atom_id res chain seq x y z
N MET A 1 19.52 -22.23 -20.86
CA MET A 1 18.61 -21.36 -20.10
C MET A 1 18.46 -21.96 -18.71
N ASP A 2 18.58 -21.16 -17.65
CA ASP A 2 18.57 -21.63 -16.26
C ASP A 2 17.20 -22.26 -15.92
N LYS A 3 17.18 -23.48 -15.38
CA LYS A 3 15.96 -24.21 -15.02
C LYS A 3 15.09 -23.42 -14.02
N SER A 4 15.71 -22.53 -13.25
CA SER A 4 15.04 -21.66 -12.29
C SER A 4 14.19 -20.60 -12.99
N VAL A 5 14.65 -20.07 -14.12
CA VAL A 5 13.96 -19.05 -14.91
C VAL A 5 12.73 -19.62 -15.61
N GLU A 6 12.81 -20.85 -16.13
CA GLU A 6 11.65 -21.51 -16.74
C GLU A 6 10.56 -21.82 -15.72
N LYS A 7 10.96 -22.28 -14.53
CA LYS A 7 10.02 -22.53 -13.44
C LYS A 7 9.32 -21.25 -12.98
N LEU A 8 10.03 -20.13 -12.95
CA LEU A 8 9.44 -18.82 -12.67
C LEU A 8 8.42 -18.41 -13.74
N LYS A 9 8.72 -18.59 -15.04
CA LYS A 9 7.77 -18.29 -16.13
C LYS A 9 6.47 -19.10 -16.06
N GLU A 10 6.52 -20.32 -15.53
CA GLU A 10 5.32 -21.15 -15.35
C GLU A 10 4.46 -20.73 -14.15
N ILE A 11 5.07 -20.16 -13.11
CA ILE A 11 4.40 -19.76 -11.86
C ILE A 11 3.92 -18.31 -11.93
N LEU A 12 4.57 -17.47 -12.73
CA LEU A 12 4.14 -16.09 -12.92
C LEU A 12 2.72 -16.05 -13.49
N PRO A 13 1.85 -15.17 -12.94
CA PRO A 13 0.51 -14.96 -13.48
C PRO A 13 0.61 -14.70 -14.98
N LYS A 14 -0.01 -15.56 -15.76
CA LYS A 14 -0.18 -15.32 -17.20
C LYS A 14 -1.13 -14.14 -17.37
N LYS A 15 -1.16 -13.57 -18.57
CA LYS A 15 -2.21 -12.61 -18.98
C LYS A 15 -3.56 -13.14 -18.47
N CYS A 16 -4.15 -12.42 -17.53
CA CYS A 16 -5.48 -12.69 -16.98
C CYS A 16 -6.19 -11.37 -16.74
N CYS A 17 -7.52 -11.41 -16.67
CA CYS A 17 -8.35 -10.20 -16.67
C CYS A 17 -8.03 -9.22 -15.51
N SER A 18 -7.40 -9.67 -14.42
CA SER A 18 -6.90 -8.80 -13.35
C SER A 18 -5.75 -7.86 -13.75
N TYR A 19 -5.13 -8.08 -14.91
CA TYR A 19 -4.09 -7.20 -15.50
C TYR A 19 -4.63 -6.42 -16.71
N CYS A 20 -5.94 -6.31 -16.85
CA CYS A 20 -6.55 -5.63 -17.97
C CYS A 20 -6.58 -4.11 -17.73
N THR A 21 -6.30 -3.32 -18.77
CA THR A 21 -6.44 -1.84 -18.75
C THR A 21 -7.89 -1.39 -18.52
N HIS A 22 -8.86 -2.28 -18.69
CA HIS A 22 -10.28 -2.00 -18.53
C HIS A 22 -10.80 -2.23 -17.11
N LEU A 23 -9.92 -2.28 -16.11
CA LEU A 23 -10.34 -2.35 -14.70
C LEU A 23 -10.54 -0.95 -14.13
N SER A 24 -11.61 -0.78 -13.37
CA SER A 24 -11.79 0.37 -12.49
C SER A 24 -11.42 0.01 -11.07
N LEU A 25 -10.79 0.94 -10.37
CA LEU A 25 -10.58 0.90 -8.93
C LEU A 25 -11.44 2.03 -8.32
N ASP A 26 -12.60 1.68 -7.77
CA ASP A 26 -13.53 2.64 -7.15
C ASP A 26 -13.52 2.47 -5.62
N GLY A 27 -13.42 3.57 -4.87
CA GLY A 27 -13.32 3.57 -3.41
C GLY A 27 -12.24 4.53 -2.87
N PRO A 28 -11.85 4.39 -1.59
CA PRO A 28 -12.39 3.43 -0.63
C PRO A 28 -13.83 3.77 -0.19
N ASP A 29 -14.63 2.75 0.12
CA ASP A 29 -15.92 2.92 0.80
C ASP A 29 -15.75 3.21 2.31
N GLU A 30 -16.86 3.37 3.03
CA GLU A 30 -16.88 3.62 4.49
C GLU A 30 -16.19 2.51 5.33
N ASN A 31 -15.97 1.33 4.75
CA ASN A 31 -15.26 0.20 5.36
C ASN A 31 -13.85 0.02 4.80
N TYR A 32 -13.30 1.03 4.13
CA TYR A 32 -11.97 1.01 3.51
C TYR A 32 -11.80 -0.07 2.42
N LYS A 33 -12.89 -0.48 1.75
CA LYS A 33 -12.85 -1.44 0.65
C LYS A 33 -12.83 -0.73 -0.70
N TYR A 34 -12.07 -1.30 -1.63
CA TYR A 34 -12.09 -0.89 -3.03
C TYR A 34 -12.91 -1.88 -3.85
N ASN A 35 -13.82 -1.36 -4.65
CA ASN A 35 -14.59 -2.11 -5.62
C ASN A 35 -13.82 -2.18 -6.94
N ILE A 36 -13.30 -3.37 -7.26
CA ILE A 36 -12.58 -3.62 -8.51
C ILE A 36 -13.53 -4.32 -9.48
N LYS A 37 -13.77 -3.70 -10.64
CA LYS A 37 -14.61 -4.29 -11.70
C LYS A 37 -14.08 -4.01 -13.09
N CYS A 38 -14.43 -4.86 -14.03
CA CYS A 38 -14.22 -4.62 -15.45
C CYS A 38 -15.25 -3.58 -15.95
N ILE A 39 -14.79 -2.47 -16.50
CA ILE A 39 -15.62 -1.38 -17.00
C ILE A 39 -16.46 -1.82 -18.20
N LEU A 40 -15.91 -2.70 -19.05
CA LEU A 40 -16.60 -3.16 -20.27
C LEU A 40 -17.70 -4.20 -19.98
N LEU A 41 -17.47 -5.06 -18.99
CA LEU A 41 -18.37 -6.17 -18.64
C LEU A 41 -19.24 -5.87 -17.42
N ASP A 42 -19.02 -4.73 -16.75
CA ASP A 42 -19.61 -4.33 -15.48
C ASP A 42 -19.68 -5.47 -14.44
N SER A 43 -18.59 -6.23 -14.34
CA SER A 43 -18.50 -7.44 -13.52
C SER A 43 -17.11 -7.62 -12.90
N LEU A 44 -17.01 -8.52 -11.91
CA LEU A 44 -15.73 -8.83 -11.26
C LEU A 44 -14.75 -9.44 -12.27
N PRO A 45 -13.47 -9.05 -12.24
CA PRO A 45 -12.48 -9.61 -13.15
C PRO A 45 -12.28 -11.11 -12.91
N ASN A 46 -12.16 -11.87 -13.99
CA ASN A 46 -11.83 -13.28 -13.91
C ASN A 46 -10.32 -13.46 -13.63
N LEU A 47 -9.99 -14.13 -12.54
CA LEU A 47 -8.61 -14.34 -12.10
C LEU A 47 -7.86 -15.42 -12.90
N TYR A 48 -8.58 -16.26 -13.63
CA TYR A 48 -8.03 -17.46 -14.26
C TYR A 48 -7.95 -17.36 -15.79
N ASN A 49 -8.80 -16.54 -16.40
CA ASN A 49 -8.88 -16.38 -17.85
C ASN A 49 -8.85 -14.91 -18.25
N ASP A 50 -8.38 -14.66 -19.46
CA ASP A 50 -8.53 -13.40 -20.16
C ASP A 50 -10.00 -13.20 -20.58
N CYS A 51 -10.45 -11.94 -20.62
CA CYS A 51 -11.72 -11.59 -21.25
C CYS A 51 -11.54 -11.37 -22.76
N ASP A 52 -12.64 -11.38 -23.52
CA ASP A 52 -12.61 -11.15 -24.97
C ASP A 52 -12.05 -9.77 -25.35
N TYR A 53 -12.10 -8.83 -24.41
CA TYR A 53 -11.59 -7.47 -24.55
C TYR A 53 -10.25 -7.28 -23.82
N PHE A 54 -9.48 -8.34 -23.59
CA PHE A 54 -8.27 -8.24 -22.80
C PHE A 54 -7.21 -7.36 -23.48
N GLU A 55 -6.98 -6.19 -22.87
CA GLU A 55 -5.85 -5.32 -23.18
C GLU A 55 -4.92 -5.30 -21.98
N CYS A 56 -3.71 -5.85 -22.14
CA CYS A 56 -2.76 -5.98 -21.04
C CYS A 56 -2.24 -4.62 -20.58
N GLU A 57 -2.35 -4.33 -19.29
CA GLU A 57 -1.63 -3.22 -18.68
C GLU A 57 -0.12 -3.47 -18.85
N TYR A 58 0.60 -2.47 -19.36
CA TYR A 58 2.06 -2.43 -19.39
C TYR A 58 2.80 -3.52 -20.22
N SER A 59 2.19 -4.12 -21.24
CA SER A 59 2.88 -5.16 -22.04
C SER A 59 3.96 -4.64 -22.98
N ASN A 60 4.03 -3.33 -23.20
CA ASN A 60 4.93 -2.69 -24.18
C ASN A 60 5.93 -1.74 -23.50
N LEU A 61 6.23 -1.94 -22.22
CA LEU A 61 7.23 -1.13 -21.53
C LEU A 61 8.60 -1.29 -22.21
N THR A 62 9.17 -0.16 -22.61
CA THR A 62 10.55 -0.07 -23.08
C THR A 62 11.50 0.05 -21.89
N SER A 63 12.80 -0.10 -22.13
CA SER A 63 13.81 0.18 -21.08
C SER A 63 13.71 1.61 -20.55
N PHE A 64 13.36 2.57 -21.42
CA PHE A 64 13.15 3.96 -21.02
C PHE A 64 11.93 4.14 -20.11
N ASP A 65 10.83 3.44 -20.38
CA ASP A 65 9.65 3.48 -19.51
C ASP A 65 9.95 2.89 -18.13
N LEU A 66 10.76 1.82 -18.07
CA LEU A 66 11.21 1.23 -16.82
C LEU A 66 12.12 2.18 -16.02
N ASP A 67 13.05 2.86 -16.68
CA ASP A 67 13.94 3.84 -16.05
C ASP A 67 13.15 5.04 -15.49
N ASN A 68 12.11 5.49 -16.21
CA ASN A 68 11.21 6.55 -15.74
C ASN A 68 10.39 6.10 -14.53
N LEU A 69 9.74 4.94 -14.59
CA LEU A 69 8.97 4.38 -13.47
C LEU A 69 9.84 4.23 -12.22
N TYR A 70 11.08 3.75 -12.39
CA TYR A 70 12.02 3.62 -11.31
C TYR A 70 12.45 4.98 -10.75
N SER A 71 12.65 5.99 -11.61
CA SER A 71 12.96 7.35 -11.19
C SER A 71 11.80 7.98 -10.42
N GLU A 72 10.57 7.86 -10.90
CA GLU A 72 9.36 8.33 -10.21
C GLU A 72 9.18 7.67 -8.85
N TYR A 73 9.44 6.36 -8.76
CA TYR A 73 9.47 5.63 -7.49
C TYR A 73 10.52 6.21 -6.53
N LEU A 74 11.77 6.40 -6.99
CA LEU A 74 12.83 6.99 -6.16
C LEU A 74 12.49 8.42 -5.73
N GLU A 75 11.91 9.23 -6.61
CA GLU A 75 11.45 10.57 -6.29
C GLU A 75 10.32 10.55 -5.25
N ALA A 76 9.34 9.66 -5.38
CA ALA A 76 8.28 9.48 -4.39
C ALA A 76 8.85 9.06 -3.02
N CYS A 77 9.85 8.17 -3.00
CA CYS A 77 10.56 7.78 -1.79
C CYS A 77 11.34 8.94 -1.14
N LEU A 78 11.85 9.89 -1.93
CA LEU A 78 12.66 11.02 -1.44
C LEU A 78 11.84 12.25 -1.04
N LYS A 79 10.64 12.46 -1.63
CA LYS A 79 9.96 13.77 -1.62
C LYS A 79 8.89 13.96 -0.54
N VAL A 80 8.40 12.92 0.14
CA VAL A 80 7.36 13.17 1.16
C VAL A 80 8.01 13.83 2.37
N LYS A 81 7.82 15.15 2.51
CA LYS A 81 8.23 15.87 3.71
C LYS A 81 7.56 15.20 4.91
N TYR A 82 8.33 14.89 5.94
CA TYR A 82 7.81 14.18 7.12
C TYR A 82 6.54 14.83 7.69
N LYS A 83 6.44 16.17 7.71
CA LYS A 83 5.22 16.86 8.13
C LYS A 83 3.99 16.57 7.25
N GLU A 84 4.19 16.45 5.93
CA GLU A 84 3.12 16.09 5.00
C GLU A 84 2.78 14.59 5.14
N TYR A 85 3.78 13.75 5.38
CA TYR A 85 3.58 12.33 5.70
C TYR A 85 2.69 12.13 6.93
N LEU A 86 2.94 12.87 8.01
CA LEU A 86 2.11 12.80 9.22
C LEU A 86 0.65 13.24 8.97
N ASN A 87 0.37 13.96 7.89
CA ASN A 87 -1.00 14.33 7.50
C ASN A 87 -1.60 13.36 6.46
N SER A 88 -0.86 12.33 6.03
CA SER A 88 -1.34 11.35 5.07
C SER A 88 -2.40 10.44 5.67
N ILE A 89 -3.34 9.99 4.83
CA ILE A 89 -4.39 9.03 5.23
C ILE A 89 -3.77 7.74 5.78
N HIS A 90 -2.69 7.25 5.15
CA HIS A 90 -1.95 6.06 5.62
C HIS A 90 -1.52 6.21 7.08
N TRP A 91 -0.85 7.32 7.42
CA TRP A 91 -0.38 7.55 8.78
C TRP A 91 -1.55 7.72 9.77
N GLN A 92 -2.62 8.41 9.39
CA GLN A 92 -3.78 8.60 10.28
C GLN A 92 -4.47 7.26 10.61
N ILE A 93 -4.66 6.39 9.60
CA ILE A 93 -5.23 5.05 9.80
C ILE A 93 -4.31 4.20 10.68
N PHE A 94 -3.00 4.24 10.43
CA PHE A 94 -2.02 3.49 11.22
C PHE A 94 -1.94 3.98 12.66
N LYS A 95 -2.00 5.30 12.88
CA LYS A 95 -2.03 5.94 14.20
C LYS A 95 -3.25 5.47 15.00
N ASP A 96 -4.43 5.48 14.42
CA ASP A 96 -5.65 4.98 15.07
C ASP A 96 -5.58 3.48 15.36
N TYR A 97 -4.95 2.69 14.48
CA TYR A 97 -4.70 1.28 14.71
C TYR A 97 -3.75 1.06 15.89
N ALA A 98 -2.61 1.75 15.93
CA ALA A 98 -1.63 1.62 17.01
C ALA A 98 -2.21 2.06 18.37
N LEU A 99 -3.04 3.11 18.40
CA LEU A 99 -3.75 3.54 19.61
C LEU A 99 -4.70 2.45 20.12
N ARG A 100 -5.47 1.81 19.23
CA ARG A 100 -6.40 0.72 19.60
C ARG A 100 -5.67 -0.51 20.11
N GLU A 101 -4.61 -0.94 19.44
CA GLU A 101 -3.85 -2.13 19.85
C GLU A 101 -3.09 -1.91 21.17
N ASN A 102 -2.78 -0.65 21.51
CA ASN A 102 -2.19 -0.30 22.81
C ASN A 102 -3.24 0.11 23.86
N ASP A 103 -4.50 -0.32 23.68
CA ASP A 103 -5.64 -0.08 24.57
C ASP A 103 -5.87 1.40 24.93
N TYR A 104 -5.48 2.33 24.06
CA TYR A 104 -5.49 3.78 24.35
C TYR A 104 -4.76 4.14 25.66
N THR A 105 -3.63 3.49 25.92
CA THR A 105 -2.77 3.80 27.08
C THR A 105 -1.37 4.21 26.64
N CYS A 106 -0.67 4.99 27.45
CA CYS A 106 0.76 5.27 27.25
C CYS A 106 1.58 4.01 27.53
N SER A 107 2.45 3.60 26.60
CA SER A 107 3.30 2.41 26.75
C SER A 107 4.29 2.50 27.92
N ILE A 108 4.56 3.70 28.46
CA ILE A 108 5.53 3.92 29.55
C ILE A 108 4.83 4.03 30.92
N CYS A 109 3.81 4.90 31.04
CA CYS A 109 3.19 5.22 32.32
C CYS A 109 1.74 4.74 32.48
N GLY A 110 1.13 4.23 31.40
CA GLY A 110 -0.26 3.75 31.40
C GLY A 110 -1.34 4.84 31.40
N GLN A 111 -0.99 6.12 31.28
CA GLN A 111 -1.96 7.21 31.21
C GLN A 111 -2.84 7.11 29.93
N GLU A 112 -4.12 7.46 30.03
CA GLU A 112 -5.11 7.34 28.93
C GLU A 112 -5.41 8.67 28.21
N HIS A 113 -4.72 9.75 28.59
CA HIS A 113 -4.98 11.10 28.10
C HIS A 113 -3.77 11.69 27.39
N ASN A 114 -4.04 12.57 26.41
CA ASN A 114 -3.05 13.26 25.58
C ASN A 114 -2.06 12.29 24.93
N LEU A 115 -2.59 11.23 24.31
CA LEU A 115 -1.81 10.20 23.65
C LEU A 115 -1.60 10.53 22.19
N ASP A 116 -0.37 10.31 21.73
CA ASP A 116 -0.02 10.32 20.32
C ASP A 116 0.93 9.15 20.01
N VAL A 117 1.09 8.85 18.73
CA VAL A 117 1.90 7.78 18.20
C VAL A 117 3.16 8.39 17.60
N TYR A 118 4.31 7.91 18.05
CA TYR A 118 5.62 8.43 17.64
C TYR A 118 6.44 7.34 16.99
N HIS A 119 7.14 7.67 15.90
CA HIS A 119 8.09 6.75 15.26
C HIS A 119 9.31 6.51 16.14
N ILE A 120 9.56 5.25 16.49
CA ILE A 120 10.86 4.79 16.99
C ILE A 120 11.79 4.51 15.81
N ASN A 121 11.27 3.84 14.78
CA ASN A 121 11.99 3.51 13.55
C ASN A 121 11.37 4.21 12.34
N LYS A 122 12.22 4.61 11.39
CA LYS A 122 11.79 5.36 10.19
C LYS A 122 11.44 4.43 9.02
N ASN A 123 10.53 3.49 9.24
CA ASN A 123 10.00 2.58 8.21
C ASN A 123 8.71 3.16 7.59
N LEU A 124 8.79 4.41 7.12
CA LEU A 124 7.62 5.20 6.72
C LEU A 124 6.83 4.53 5.58
N GLY A 125 5.52 4.37 5.77
CA GLY A 125 4.62 3.73 4.80
C GLY A 125 4.51 2.21 4.96
N ARG A 126 5.31 1.59 5.83
CA ARG A 126 5.35 0.14 6.08
C ARG A 126 5.54 -0.19 7.56
N GLU A 127 5.17 0.75 8.43
CA GLU A 127 5.37 0.62 9.87
C GLU A 127 4.66 -0.61 10.43
N THR A 128 5.32 -1.24 11.39
CA THR A 128 4.75 -2.25 12.28
C THR A 128 4.55 -1.64 13.68
N LEU A 129 3.82 -2.32 14.57
CA LEU A 129 3.67 -1.85 15.96
C LEU A 129 5.01 -1.72 16.70
N GLU A 130 6.05 -2.42 16.26
CA GLU A 130 7.42 -2.33 16.82
C GLU A 130 8.15 -1.05 16.35
N ASP A 131 7.69 -0.43 15.26
CA ASP A 131 8.30 0.78 14.71
C ASP A 131 7.78 2.07 15.36
N VAL A 132 6.76 1.97 16.22
CA VAL A 132 6.11 3.10 16.87
C VAL A 132 5.89 2.90 18.37
N ALA A 133 5.70 3.99 19.10
CA ALA A 133 5.28 3.98 20.49
C ALA A 133 4.06 4.88 20.69
N VAL A 134 3.11 4.43 21.50
CA VAL A 134 2.01 5.25 21.98
C VAL A 134 2.45 5.93 23.28
N LEU A 135 2.64 7.25 23.24
CA LEU A 135 3.16 8.02 24.37
C LEU A 135 2.23 9.17 24.70
N CYS A 136 2.15 9.50 25.99
CA CYS A 136 1.59 10.77 26.42
C CYS A 136 2.62 11.89 26.34
N ASP A 137 2.16 13.14 26.26
CA ASP A 137 3.05 14.32 26.22
C ASP A 137 4.10 14.33 27.33
N ASN A 138 3.74 13.88 28.54
CA ASN A 138 4.65 13.82 29.69
C ASN A 138 5.77 12.78 29.56
N CYS A 139 5.56 11.74 28.74
CA CYS A 139 6.54 10.66 28.54
C CYS A 139 7.35 10.83 27.25
N LEU A 140 6.97 11.81 26.42
CA LEU A 140 7.74 12.19 25.24
C LEU A 140 8.92 13.11 25.57
N GLU A 141 8.82 13.88 26.68
CA GLU A 141 9.85 14.81 27.16
C GLU A 141 11.17 14.14 27.59
#